data_AF-A0A1G5DVR7-F1
#
_entry.id   AF-A0A1G5DVR7-F1
#
_cell.length_a   1.000
_cell.length_b   1.000
_cell.length_c   1.000
_cell.angle_alpha   90.00
_cell.angle_beta   90.00
_cell.angle_gamma   90.00
#
_symmetry.space_group_name_H-M   'P 1'
#
loop_
_entity.id
_entity.type
_entity.pdbx_description
1 polymer ?
#
loop_
_entity_poly.entity_id
_entity_poly.type
_entity_poly.pdbx_seq_one_letter_code
_entity_poly.pdbx_strand_id
1 'polypeptide(L)'
;MVTLAMFVAMGVVISPILRVEGMCPMAHLINITCAVFMGPGYAFLCALLIGIIRMAFMGIPPLALTGAVFGAALSGIFYKLSKGKIIAAVLGEIIGTGIIGAIVSYPVMTYLWGREELTLFFYVPSFIMGTLIGGSIALVLLLHLKATGVLTKIQNSLKDEDRKEKAA
;
A
#
# COMPACT_ATOMS: atom_id res chain seq x y z
N MET A 1 -12.59 -4.36 12.53
CA MET A 1 -12.55 -2.96 11.98
C MET A 1 -11.47 -2.02 12.58
N VAL A 2 -11.12 -2.10 13.86
CA VAL A 2 -10.19 -1.15 14.52
C VAL A 2 -8.79 -1.13 13.89
N THR A 3 -8.22 -2.29 13.56
CA THR A 3 -6.87 -2.38 12.96
C THR A 3 -6.77 -1.68 11.61
N LEU A 4 -7.83 -1.76 10.78
CA LEU A 4 -7.89 -1.03 9.51
C LEU A 4 -7.84 0.48 9.76
N ALA A 5 -8.64 0.98 10.70
CA ALA A 5 -8.66 2.40 11.07
C ALA A 5 -7.28 2.87 11.57
N MET A 6 -6.56 2.05 12.34
CA MET A 6 -5.19 2.34 12.75
C MET A 6 -4.23 2.44 11.56
N PHE A 7 -4.28 1.51 10.59
CA PHE A 7 -3.46 1.61 9.38
C PHE A 7 -3.78 2.84 8.55
N VAL A 8 -5.06 3.19 8.41
CA VAL A 8 -5.50 4.40 7.71
C VAL A 8 -4.96 5.64 8.42
N ALA A 9 -5.11 5.72 9.75
CA ALA A 9 -4.60 6.84 10.54
C ALA A 9 -3.08 6.98 10.42
N MET A 10 -2.33 5.89 10.54
CA MET A 10 -0.87 5.89 10.33
C MET A 10 -0.51 6.35 8.91
N GLY A 11 -1.23 5.88 7.89
CA GLY A 11 -0.97 6.25 6.49
C GLY A 11 -1.21 7.71 6.17
N VAL A 12 -2.19 8.32 6.84
CA VAL A 12 -2.49 9.75 6.72
C VAL A 12 -1.47 10.59 7.50
N VAL A 13 -1.15 10.23 8.75
CA VAL A 13 -0.25 11.01 9.61
C VAL A 13 1.20 10.94 9.16
N ILE A 14 1.67 9.78 8.69
CA ILE A 14 3.07 9.59 8.28
C ILE A 14 3.32 10.08 6.84
N SER A 15 2.26 10.22 6.03
CA SER A 15 2.33 10.66 4.63
C SER A 15 3.15 11.93 4.35
N PRO A 16 3.14 12.99 5.18
CA PRO A 16 3.92 14.20 4.89
C PRO A 16 5.39 14.11 5.35
N ILE A 17 5.78 13.14 6.18
CA ILE A 17 7.11 13.08 6.80
C ILE A 17 8.19 12.65 5.79
N LEU A 18 7.88 11.68 4.92
CA LEU A 18 8.80 11.14 3.91
C LEU A 18 8.13 11.10 2.55
N ARG A 19 7.68 12.27 2.06
CA ARG A 19 7.06 12.39 0.75
C ARG A 19 7.80 13.37 -0.14
N VAL A 20 8.30 12.82 -1.24
CA VAL A 20 8.74 13.57 -2.42
C VAL A 20 7.70 13.30 -3.52
N GLU A 21 7.46 14.25 -4.44
CA GLU A 21 6.56 13.97 -5.58
C GLU A 21 7.04 12.71 -6.32
N GLY A 22 6.15 11.72 -6.42
CA GLY A 22 6.48 10.42 -7.01
C GLY A 22 7.23 9.42 -6.11
N MET A 23 7.54 9.75 -4.86
CA MET A 23 8.19 8.83 -3.91
C MET A 23 7.60 8.99 -2.50
N CYS A 24 6.87 7.97 -2.03
CA CYS A 24 6.26 7.97 -0.70
C CYS A 24 6.54 6.62 0.01
N PRO A 25 7.77 6.37 0.49
CA PRO A 25 8.20 5.06 1.00
C PRO A 25 7.30 4.52 2.12
N MET A 26 6.79 5.42 2.96
CA MET A 26 5.93 5.05 4.10
C MET A 26 4.54 4.55 3.66
N ALA A 27 4.04 4.98 2.50
CA ALA A 27 2.78 4.46 1.96
C ALA A 27 2.94 3.01 1.51
N HIS A 28 4.05 2.67 0.85
CA HIS A 28 4.34 1.29 0.42
C HIS A 28 4.56 0.36 1.62
N LEU A 29 5.23 0.84 2.68
CA LEU A 29 5.36 0.11 3.94
C LEU A 29 4.00 -0.27 4.51
N ILE A 30 3.08 0.69 4.58
CA ILE A 30 1.74 0.49 5.13
C ILE A 30 0.92 -0.44 4.23
N ASN A 31 0.98 -0.27 2.92
CA ASN A 31 0.30 -1.14 1.95
C ASN A 31 0.72 -2.61 2.12
N ILE A 32 2.02 -2.89 2.11
CA ILE A 32 2.55 -4.26 2.24
C ILE A 32 2.22 -4.84 3.62
N THR A 33 2.36 -4.05 4.68
CA THR A 33 2.07 -4.52 6.05
C THR A 33 0.59 -4.83 6.22
N CYS A 34 -0.28 -3.96 5.73
CA CYS A 34 -1.73 -4.16 5.73
C CYS A 34 -2.14 -5.37 4.88
N ALA A 35 -1.52 -5.55 3.72
CA ALA A 35 -1.72 -6.71 2.84
C ALA A 35 -1.32 -8.02 3.52
N VAL A 36 -0.21 -8.03 4.25
CA VAL A 36 0.27 -9.23 4.94
C VAL A 36 -0.55 -9.53 6.20
N PHE A 37 -1.05 -8.51 6.91
CA PHE A 37 -1.82 -8.71 8.13
C PHE A 37 -3.29 -9.06 7.85
N MET A 38 -3.92 -8.34 6.92
CA MET A 38 -5.36 -8.37 6.71
C MET A 38 -5.77 -8.94 5.33
N GLY A 39 -4.83 -9.12 4.41
CA GLY A 39 -5.10 -9.64 3.07
C GLY A 39 -5.58 -8.59 2.06
N PRO A 40 -5.93 -9.02 0.83
CA PRO A 40 -6.09 -8.12 -0.32
C PRO A 40 -7.28 -7.16 -0.22
N GLY A 41 -8.43 -7.62 0.29
CA GLY A 41 -9.64 -6.78 0.36
C GLY A 41 -9.47 -5.60 1.32
N TYR A 42 -8.97 -5.87 2.53
CA TYR A 42 -8.70 -4.83 3.52
C TYR A 42 -7.53 -3.93 3.12
N ALA A 43 -6.49 -4.46 2.47
CA ALA A 43 -5.39 -3.65 1.98
C ALA A 43 -5.82 -2.67 0.87
N PHE A 44 -6.65 -3.14 -0.07
CA PHE A 44 -7.25 -2.26 -1.08
C PHE A 44 -8.09 -1.15 -0.43
N LEU A 45 -8.97 -1.51 0.52
CA LEU A 45 -9.79 -0.53 1.23
C LEU A 45 -8.94 0.46 2.02
N CYS A 46 -7.88 -0.01 2.67
CA CYS A 46 -6.94 0.84 3.40
C CYS A 46 -6.29 1.88 2.48
N ALA A 47 -5.73 1.44 1.34
CA ALA A 47 -5.10 2.33 0.37
C ALA A 47 -6.09 3.33 -0.24
N LEU A 48 -7.31 2.89 -0.52
CA LEU A 48 -8.40 3.73 -1.02
C LEU A 48 -8.76 4.84 -0.02
N LEU A 49 -8.98 4.48 1.25
CA LEU A 49 -9.32 5.43 2.32
C LEU A 49 -8.20 6.43 2.57
N ILE A 50 -6.94 5.96 2.64
CA ILE A 50 -5.77 6.83 2.76
C ILE A 50 -5.70 7.80 1.59
N GLY A 51 -5.89 7.31 0.35
CA GLY A 51 -5.88 8.14 -0.86
C GLY A 51 -6.97 9.22 -0.83
N ILE A 52 -8.21 8.86 -0.49
CA ILE A 52 -9.32 9.81 -0.39
C ILE A 52 -9.04 10.89 0.65
N ILE A 53 -8.61 10.51 1.86
CA ILE A 53 -8.33 11.47 2.94
C ILE A 53 -7.21 12.42 2.53
N ARG A 54 -6.15 11.90 1.89
CA ARG A 54 -5.02 12.69 1.40
C ARG A 54 -5.44 13.70 0.33
N MET A 55 -6.30 13.31 -0.61
CA MET A 55 -6.80 14.24 -1.63
C MET A 55 -7.69 15.31 -1.01
N ALA A 56 -8.61 14.92 -0.12
CA ALA A 56 -9.61 15.83 0.45
C ALA A 56 -9.03 16.83 1.45
N PHE A 57 -8.11 16.40 2.31
CA PHE A 57 -7.63 17.21 3.45
C PHE A 57 -6.22 17.75 3.29
N MET A 58 -5.39 17.13 2.44
CA MET A 58 -3.96 17.46 2.34
C MET A 58 -3.58 18.01 0.95
N GLY A 59 -4.55 18.22 0.05
CA GLY A 59 -4.31 18.75 -1.29
C GLY A 59 -3.38 17.87 -2.15
N ILE A 60 -3.31 16.58 -1.84
CA ILE A 60 -2.42 15.64 -2.52
C ILE A 60 -3.04 15.25 -3.86
N PRO A 61 -2.27 15.23 -4.97
CA PRO A 61 -2.80 14.83 -6.27
C PRO A 61 -3.32 13.39 -6.27
N PRO A 62 -4.28 13.07 -7.17
CA PRO A 62 -4.87 11.74 -7.35
C PRO A 62 -3.85 10.64 -7.64
N LEU A 63 -2.65 11.03 -8.05
CA LEU A 63 -1.44 10.22 -8.12
C LEU A 63 -1.25 9.30 -6.90
N ALA A 64 -1.57 9.80 -5.71
CA ALA A 64 -1.46 9.04 -4.47
C ALA A 64 -2.49 7.91 -4.35
N LEU A 65 -3.65 8.05 -5.00
CA LEU A 65 -4.70 7.05 -5.00
C LEU A 65 -4.46 6.01 -6.10
N THR A 66 -4.18 6.44 -7.33
CA THR A 66 -4.02 5.57 -8.49
C THR A 66 -2.90 4.57 -8.30
N GLY A 67 -1.75 4.99 -7.77
CA GLY A 67 -0.65 4.06 -7.47
C GLY A 67 -0.98 3.08 -6.34
N ALA A 68 -1.43 3.61 -5.21
CA ALA A 68 -1.51 2.86 -3.96
C ALA A 68 -2.54 1.73 -3.99
N VAL A 69 -3.68 1.91 -4.68
CA VAL A 69 -4.74 0.89 -4.70
C VAL A 69 -4.31 -0.38 -5.44
N PHE A 70 -3.59 -0.25 -6.56
CA PHE A 70 -3.09 -1.40 -7.31
C PHE A 70 -1.96 -2.11 -6.54
N GLY A 71 -1.04 -1.35 -5.94
CA GLY A 71 0.01 -1.91 -5.09
C GLY A 71 -0.55 -2.72 -3.93
N ALA A 72 -1.42 -2.12 -3.12
CA ALA A 72 -1.98 -2.77 -1.94
C ALA A 72 -2.80 -4.02 -2.30
N ALA A 73 -3.60 -3.95 -3.37
CA ALA A 73 -4.37 -5.09 -3.85
C ALA A 73 -3.45 -6.22 -4.34
N LEU A 74 -2.50 -5.92 -5.23
CA LEU A 74 -1.59 -6.94 -5.77
C LEU A 74 -0.64 -7.50 -4.72
N SER A 75 -0.19 -6.69 -3.77
CA SER A 75 0.59 -7.13 -2.61
C SER A 75 -0.18 -8.19 -1.82
N GLY A 76 -1.47 -7.94 -1.52
CA GLY A 76 -2.32 -8.91 -0.81
C GLY A 76 -2.64 -10.15 -1.63
N ILE A 77 -2.87 -9.99 -2.94
CA ILE A 77 -3.14 -11.11 -3.85
C ILE A 77 -1.91 -12.01 -3.93
N PHE A 78 -0.73 -11.46 -4.18
CA PHE A 78 0.51 -12.22 -4.31
C PHE A 78 0.92 -12.87 -3.00
N TYR A 79 0.71 -12.19 -1.86
CA TYR A 79 0.89 -12.80 -0.55
C TYR A 79 0.01 -14.04 -0.35
N LYS A 80 -1.27 -13.95 -0.72
CA LYS A 80 -2.22 -15.06 -0.62
C LYS A 80 -1.89 -16.20 -1.59
N LEU A 81 -1.62 -15.89 -2.86
CA LEU A 81 -1.28 -16.86 -3.91
C LEU A 81 0.03 -17.60 -3.60
N SER A 82 1.01 -16.90 -3.02
CA SER A 82 2.30 -17.49 -2.64
C SER A 82 2.26 -18.33 -1.36
N LYS A 83 1.08 -18.53 -0.76
CA LYS A 83 0.88 -19.22 0.53
C LYS A 83 1.63 -18.54 1.69
N GLY A 84 1.66 -17.21 1.70
CA GLY A 84 2.21 -16.42 2.80
C GLY A 84 3.69 -16.04 2.68
N LYS A 85 4.24 -15.99 1.46
CA LYS A 85 5.62 -15.49 1.26
C LYS A 85 5.62 -13.96 1.27
N ILE A 86 6.30 -13.36 2.25
CA ILE A 86 6.42 -11.90 2.38
C ILE A 86 7.05 -11.27 1.13
N ILE A 87 8.05 -11.95 0.54
CA ILE A 87 8.69 -11.48 -0.70
C ILE A 87 7.67 -11.33 -1.84
N ALA A 88 6.66 -12.20 -1.92
CA ALA A 88 5.62 -12.07 -2.93
C ALA A 88 4.75 -10.83 -2.70
N ALA A 89 4.50 -10.45 -1.44
CA ALA A 89 3.79 -9.21 -1.11
C ALA A 89 4.58 -7.98 -1.57
N VAL A 90 5.89 -7.97 -1.36
CA VAL A 90 6.79 -6.89 -1.81
C VAL A 90 6.81 -6.82 -3.34
N LEU A 91 6.93 -7.95 -4.03
CA LEU A 91 6.86 -8.00 -5.49
C LEU A 91 5.51 -7.49 -6.02
N GLY A 92 4.41 -7.82 -5.36
CA GLY A 92 3.08 -7.31 -5.70
C GLY A 92 2.99 -5.79 -5.59
N GLU A 93 3.64 -5.17 -4.60
CA GLU A 93 3.71 -3.71 -4.46
C GLU A 93 4.60 -3.06 -5.54
N ILE A 94 5.75 -3.67 -5.86
CA ILE A 94 6.64 -3.17 -6.92
C ILE A 94 5.95 -3.23 -8.28
N ILE A 95 5.27 -4.33 -8.59
CA ILE A 95 4.53 -4.45 -9.86
C ILE A 95 3.29 -3.54 -9.84
N GLY A 96 2.54 -3.56 -8.74
CA GLY A 96 1.27 -2.87 -8.63
C GLY A 96 1.41 -1.36 -8.57
N THR A 97 2.22 -0.82 -7.67
CA THR A 97 2.44 0.62 -7.60
C THR A 97 3.55 1.04 -8.59
N GLY A 98 4.70 0.36 -8.58
CA GLY A 98 5.89 0.74 -9.35
C GLY A 98 5.70 0.75 -10.87
N ILE A 99 4.90 -0.18 -11.41
CA ILE A 99 4.68 -0.31 -12.86
C ILE A 99 3.25 0.09 -13.21
N ILE A 100 2.26 -0.69 -12.77
CA ILE A 100 0.85 -0.50 -13.18
C ILE A 100 0.35 0.85 -12.69
N GLY A 101 0.56 1.14 -11.40
CA GLY A 101 0.16 2.36 -10.74
C GLY A 101 0.82 3.59 -11.38
N ALA A 102 2.11 3.52 -11.68
CA ALA A 102 2.84 4.60 -12.34
C ALA A 102 2.33 4.87 -13.78
N ILE A 103 2.07 3.82 -14.57
CA ILE A 103 1.52 3.95 -15.92
C ILE A 103 0.10 4.51 -15.89
N VAL A 104 -0.76 4.02 -15.00
CA VAL A 104 -2.15 4.50 -14.85
C VAL A 104 -2.19 5.92 -14.29
N SER A 105 -1.18 6.30 -13.52
CA SER A 105 -1.07 7.65 -12.98
C SER A 105 -0.76 8.71 -14.04
N TYR A 106 -0.11 8.33 -15.14
CA TYR A 106 0.15 9.25 -16.26
C TYR A 106 -1.15 9.87 -16.83
N PRO A 107 -2.11 9.10 -17.39
CA PRO A 107 -3.33 9.67 -17.94
C PRO A 107 -4.16 10.40 -16.87
N VAL A 108 -4.15 9.92 -15.62
CA VAL A 108 -4.85 10.62 -14.54
C VAL A 108 -4.25 11.99 -14.26
N MET A 109 -2.92 12.12 -14.25
CA MET A 109 -2.26 13.40 -14.05
C MET A 109 -2.38 14.33 -15.27
N THR A 110 -2.39 13.79 -16.48
CA THR A 110 -2.56 14.57 -17.70
C THR A 110 -4.00 15.08 -17.85
N TYR A 111 -5.00 14.19 -17.76
CA TYR A 111 -6.39 14.53 -18.08
C TYR A 111 -7.19 15.10 -16.90
N LEU A 112 -6.93 14.66 -15.66
CA LEU A 112 -7.70 15.11 -14.49
C LEU A 112 -6.97 16.19 -13.68
N TRP A 113 -5.64 16.26 -13.78
CA TRP A 113 -4.84 17.22 -13.01
C TRP A 113 -4.17 18.31 -13.87
N GLY A 114 -4.27 18.22 -15.20
CA GLY A 114 -3.82 19.26 -16.12
C GLY A 114 -2.31 19.38 -16.31
N ARG A 115 -1.53 18.32 -16.02
CA ARG A 115 -0.08 18.29 -16.33
C ARG A 115 0.17 17.74 -17.74
N GLU A 116 0.28 18.63 -18.72
CA GLU A 116 0.31 18.28 -20.16
C GLU A 116 1.68 17.76 -20.67
N GLU A 117 2.79 18.01 -19.97
CA GLU A 117 4.15 17.66 -20.44
C GLU A 117 4.74 16.37 -19.86
N LEU A 118 3.92 15.44 -19.38
CA LEU A 118 4.42 14.19 -18.79
C LEU A 118 4.63 13.13 -19.88
N THR A 119 5.64 12.29 -19.72
CA THR A 119 5.80 11.07 -20.54
C THR A 119 5.16 9.88 -19.81
N LEU A 120 4.73 8.86 -20.57
CA LEU A 120 4.05 7.67 -20.02
C LEU A 120 4.85 6.94 -18.93
N PHE A 121 6.19 6.99 -19.03
CA PHE A 121 7.11 6.39 -18.06
C PHE A 121 7.70 7.38 -17.06
N PHE A 122 7.25 8.64 -17.05
CA PHE A 122 7.85 9.70 -16.22
C PHE A 122 7.89 9.34 -14.73
N TYR A 123 6.78 8.80 -14.20
CA TYR A 123 6.67 8.44 -12.79
C TYR A 123 7.22 7.05 -12.44
N VAL A 124 7.51 6.21 -13.43
CA VAL A 124 7.93 4.82 -13.22
C VAL A 124 9.23 4.73 -12.42
N PRO A 125 10.31 5.48 -12.74
CA PRO A 125 11.54 5.45 -11.94
C PRO A 125 11.31 5.85 -10.48
N SER A 126 10.58 6.95 -10.23
CA SER A 126 10.32 7.45 -8.87
C SER A 126 9.48 6.46 -8.05
N PHE A 127 8.45 5.88 -8.67
CA PHE A 127 7.57 4.91 -8.01
C PHE A 127 8.30 3.59 -7.72
N ILE A 128 9.13 3.10 -8.65
CA ILE A 128 9.97 1.92 -8.41
C ILE A 128 10.92 2.19 -7.24
N MET A 129 11.60 3.33 -7.21
CA MET A 129 12.47 3.68 -6.08
C MET A 129 11.72 3.78 -4.76
N GLY A 130 10.53 4.40 -4.75
CA GLY A 130 9.67 4.46 -3.57
C GLY A 130 9.25 3.08 -3.06
N THR A 131 8.82 2.19 -3.98
CA THR A 131 8.41 0.82 -3.63
C THR A 131 9.58 -0.04 -3.19
N LEU A 132 10.79 0.16 -3.72
CA LEU A 132 11.99 -0.54 -3.27
C LEU A 132 12.39 -0.11 -1.85
N ILE A 133 12.41 1.19 -1.55
CA ILE A 133 12.75 1.69 -0.21
C ILE A 133 11.69 1.23 0.80
N GLY A 134 10.41 1.54 0.53
CA GLY A 134 9.31 1.16 1.42
C GLY A 134 9.15 -0.35 1.55
N GLY A 135 9.32 -1.08 0.45
CA GLY A 135 9.28 -2.54 0.39
C GLY A 135 10.42 -3.22 1.13
N SER A 136 11.63 -2.64 1.10
CA SER A 136 12.77 -3.14 1.89
C SER A 136 12.52 -2.98 3.38
N ILE A 137 12.00 -1.83 3.81
CA ILE A 137 11.63 -1.58 5.21
C ILE A 137 10.53 -2.55 5.65
N ALA A 138 9.50 -2.74 4.82
CA ALA A 138 8.42 -3.68 5.09
C ALA A 138 8.92 -5.12 5.20
N LEU A 139 9.82 -5.52 4.29
CA LEU A 139 10.43 -6.84 4.29
C LEU A 139 11.19 -7.11 5.58
N VAL A 140 12.06 -6.19 6.01
CA VAL A 140 12.83 -6.33 7.25
C VAL A 140 11.90 -6.43 8.46
N LEU A 141 10.91 -5.52 8.57
CA LEU A 141 9.93 -5.53 9.65
C LEU A 141 9.16 -6.85 9.71
N LEU A 142 8.58 -7.29 8.59
CA LEU A 142 7.73 -8.47 8.54
C LEU A 142 8.53 -9.77 8.73
N LEU A 143 9.78 -9.83 8.25
CA LEU A 143 10.66 -10.97 8.51
C LEU A 143 11.01 -11.09 9.99
N HIS A 144 11.28 -9.98 10.69
CA HIS A 144 11.50 -9.99 12.13
C HIS A 144 10.25 -10.43 12.90
N LEU A 145 9.07 -9.92 12.53
CA LEU A 145 7.80 -10.34 13.12
C LEU A 145 7.48 -11.82 12.86
N LYS A 146 7.87 -12.34 11.69
CA LYS A 146 7.72 -13.75 11.36
C LYS A 146 8.68 -14.63 12.18
N ALA A 147 9.95 -14.22 12.31
CA ALA A 147 10.96 -14.96 13.05
C ALA A 147 10.63 -15.08 14.55
N THR A 148 10.00 -14.04 15.11
CA THR A 148 9.55 -14.00 16.52
C THR A 148 8.20 -14.67 16.76
N GLY A 149 7.52 -15.17 15.72
CA GLY A 149 6.18 -15.76 15.82
C GLY A 149 5.04 -14.76 16.06
N VAL A 150 5.37 -13.47 16.27
CA VAL A 150 4.40 -12.39 16.51
C VAL A 150 3.47 -12.22 15.31
N LEU A 151 3.98 -12.36 14.08
CA LEU A 151 3.18 -12.24 12.86
C LEU A 151 1.99 -13.21 12.86
N THR A 152 2.24 -14.49 13.17
CA THR A 152 1.18 -15.52 13.20
C THR A 152 0.18 -15.25 14.32
N LYS A 153 0.65 -14.76 15.48
CA LYS A 153 -0.22 -14.37 16.59
C LYS A 153 -1.17 -13.24 16.19
N ILE A 154 -0.65 -12.18 15.54
CA ILE A 154 -1.45 -11.06 15.04
C ILE A 154 -2.48 -11.56 14.02
N GLN A 155 -2.06 -12.34 13.03
CA GLN A 155 -2.97 -12.86 11.99
C GLN A 155 -4.08 -13.75 12.56
N ASN A 156 -3.79 -14.57 13.57
CA ASN A 156 -4.80 -15.40 14.21
C ASN A 156 -5.79 -14.55 15.01
N SER A 157 -5.30 -13.57 15.78
CA SER A 157 -6.15 -12.64 16.52
C SER A 157 -7.12 -11.89 15.60
N LEU A 158 -6.65 -11.44 14.44
CA LEU A 158 -7.48 -10.75 13.45
C LEU A 158 -8.55 -11.67 12.84
N LYS A 159 -8.22 -12.94 12.58
CA LYS A 159 -9.20 -13.92 12.07
C LYS A 159 -10.27 -14.27 13.10
N ASP A 160 -9.89 -14.34 14.37
CA ASP A 160 -10.83 -14.62 15.46
C ASP A 160 -11.82 -13.47 15.67
N GLU A 161 -11.35 -12.22 15.55
CA GLU A 161 -12.22 -11.04 15.53
C GLU A 161 -13.17 -11.03 14.33
N ASP A 162 -12.66 -11.25 13.11
CA ASP A 162 -13.49 -11.32 11.90
C ASP A 162 -14.57 -12.43 12.00
N ARG A 163 -14.28 -13.54 12.67
CA ARG A 163 -15.26 -14.62 12.92
C ARG A 163 -16.34 -14.20 13.91
N LYS A 164 -15.97 -13.52 15.00
CA LYS A 164 -16.93 -13.01 16.00
C LYS A 164 -17.85 -11.97 15.40
N GLU A 165 -17.30 -11.07 14.58
CA GLU A 165 -18.07 -10.01 13.92
C GLU A 165 -19.10 -10.58 12.92
N LYS A 166 -18.77 -11.68 12.23
CA LYS A 166 -19.71 -12.37 11.30
C LYS A 166 -20.76 -13.25 11.99
N ALA A 167 -20.55 -13.58 13.26
CA ALA A 167 -21.44 -14.44 14.03
C ALA A 167 -22.44 -13.64 14.91
N ALA A 168 -22.22 -12.33 15.04
CA ALA A 168 -23.11 -11.39 15.71
C ALA A 168 -24.10 -10.77 14.71
#